data_AF-K2AFQ0-F1
#
_entry.id   AF-K2AFQ0-F1
#
_cell.length_a   1.000
_cell.length_b   1.000
_cell.length_c   1.000
_cell.angle_alpha   90.00
_cell.angle_beta   90.00
_cell.angle_gamma   90.00
#
_symmetry.space_group_name_H-M   'P 1'
#
loop_
_entity.id
_entity.type
_entity.pdbx_description
1 polymer ?
#
loop_
_entity_poly.entity_id
_entity_poly.type
_entity_poly.pdbx_seq_one_letter_code
_entity_poly.pdbx_strand_id
1 'polypeptide(L)'
;GGLPDSINMAALADPQATTVVYMGRRTFTDLAAKLIAHGLSPETPALLAEAVSTPEQKISRHTIASLAVVLKDAVSPNPALIFYGPLAEFPA
;
A
#
# COMPACT_ATOMS: atom_id res chain seq x y z
N GLY A 1 -7.28 -1.75 -15.87
CA GLY A 1 -7.23 -1.63 -14.40
C GLY A 1 -6.21 -0.61 -13.97
N GLY A 2 -6.36 0.64 -14.43
CA GLY A 2 -5.59 1.76 -13.91
C GLY A 2 -6.32 2.39 -12.72
N LEU A 3 -5.69 3.39 -12.10
CA LEU A 3 -6.34 4.20 -11.07
C LEU A 3 -7.50 5.01 -11.70
N PRO A 4 -8.71 4.99 -11.11
CA PRO A 4 -9.81 5.85 -11.53
C PRO A 4 -9.41 7.32 -11.46
N ASP A 5 -9.83 8.10 -12.44
CA ASP A 5 -9.52 9.54 -12.52
C ASP A 5 -10.27 10.38 -11.47
N SER A 6 -11.37 9.85 -10.92
CA SER A 6 -12.24 10.51 -9.94
C SER A 6 -11.89 10.25 -8.47
N ILE A 7 -10.72 9.67 -8.19
CA ILE A 7 -10.29 9.42 -6.81
C ILE A 7 -9.98 10.74 -6.10
N ASN A 8 -10.56 10.93 -4.91
CA ASN A 8 -10.20 12.02 -4.02
C ASN A 8 -8.82 11.75 -3.36
N MET A 9 -7.76 12.24 -4.00
CA MET A 9 -6.39 12.06 -3.52
C MET A 9 -6.12 12.75 -2.18
N ALA A 10 -6.79 13.87 -1.90
CA ALA A 10 -6.62 14.57 -0.63
C ALA A 10 -7.11 13.70 0.55
N ALA A 11 -8.21 12.98 0.38
CA ALA A 11 -8.70 12.04 1.39
C ALA A 11 -7.77 10.83 1.56
N LEU A 12 -7.17 10.33 0.47
CA LEU A 12 -6.23 9.21 0.54
C LEU A 12 -4.86 9.60 1.12
N ALA A 13 -4.46 10.87 1.00
CA ALA A 13 -3.21 11.39 1.53
C ALA A 13 -3.33 11.90 2.98
N ASP A 14 -4.48 11.74 3.63
CA ASP A 14 -4.68 12.15 5.03
C ASP A 14 -3.74 11.35 5.96
N PRO A 15 -2.81 12.01 6.68
CA PRO A 15 -1.85 11.33 7.54
C PRO A 15 -2.49 10.69 8.79
N GLN A 16 -3.75 11.00 9.10
CA GLN A 16 -4.50 10.40 10.21
C GLN A 16 -5.35 9.20 9.78
N ALA A 17 -5.48 8.96 8.48
CA ALA A 17 -6.28 7.86 7.95
C ALA A 17 -5.42 6.61 7.70
N THR A 18 -5.91 5.46 8.17
CA THR A 18 -5.39 4.16 7.75
C THR A 18 -6.19 3.67 6.54
N THR A 19 -5.51 3.53 5.41
CA THR A 19 -6.14 3.12 4.14
C THR A 19 -5.78 1.68 3.82
N VAL A 20 -6.78 0.93 3.33
CA VAL A 20 -6.61 -0.44 2.81
C VAL A 20 -6.96 -0.46 1.33
N VAL A 21 -6.02 -0.90 0.50
CA VAL A 21 -6.16 -1.00 -0.94
C VAL A 21 -6.31 -2.47 -1.34
N TYR A 22 -7.46 -2.77 -1.93
CA TYR A 22 -7.74 -4.08 -2.54
C TYR A 22 -7.27 -4.10 -3.98
N MET A 23 -6.67 -5.22 -4.40
CA MET A 23 -6.19 -5.42 -5.78
C MET A 23 -5.22 -4.34 -6.27
N GLY A 24 -4.55 -3.63 -5.34
CA GLY A 24 -3.70 -2.48 -5.65
C GLY A 24 -2.34 -2.82 -6.23
N ARG A 25 -1.91 -4.09 -6.21
CA ARG A 25 -0.51 -4.48 -6.48
C ARG A 25 0.07 -3.86 -7.77
N ARG A 26 -0.67 -3.96 -8.88
CA ARG A 26 -0.21 -3.46 -10.20
C ARG A 26 -0.26 -1.94 -10.30
N THR A 27 -1.19 -1.30 -9.59
CA THR A 27 -1.39 0.16 -9.65
C THR A 27 -0.71 0.91 -8.51
N PHE A 28 -0.09 0.18 -7.56
CA PHE A 28 0.41 0.79 -6.33
C PHE A 28 1.57 1.74 -6.58
N THR A 29 2.47 1.42 -7.51
CA THR A 29 3.59 2.32 -7.85
C THR A 29 3.08 3.69 -8.32
N ASP A 30 2.07 3.70 -9.21
CA ASP A 30 1.44 4.94 -9.68
C ASP A 30 0.64 5.64 -8.56
N LEU A 31 -0.04 4.87 -7.70
CA LEU A 31 -0.79 5.39 -6.57
C LEU A 31 0.16 6.08 -5.59
N ALA A 32 1.24 5.42 -5.19
CA ALA A 32 2.24 5.95 -4.28
C ALA A 32 2.84 7.26 -4.79
N ALA A 33 3.18 7.33 -6.08
CA ALA A 33 3.67 8.56 -6.70
C ALA A 33 2.66 9.71 -6.59
N LYS A 34 1.36 9.44 -6.84
CA LYS A 34 0.29 10.44 -6.67
C LYS A 34 0.11 10.85 -5.21
N LEU A 35 0.07 9.89 -4.28
CA LEU A 35 -0.09 10.18 -2.84
C LEU A 35 1.04 11.07 -2.31
N ILE A 36 2.29 10.78 -2.69
CA ILE A 36 3.45 11.59 -2.30
C ILE A 36 3.34 13.00 -2.91
N ALA A 37 2.97 13.11 -4.19
CA ALA A 37 2.74 14.41 -4.83
C ALA A 37 1.62 15.23 -4.16
N HIS A 38 0.66 14.55 -3.51
CA HIS A 38 -0.42 15.16 -2.73
C HIS A 38 -0.09 15.36 -1.24
N GLY A 39 1.17 15.16 -0.84
CA GLY A 39 1.66 15.53 0.50
C GLY A 39 1.76 14.38 1.49
N LEU A 40 1.45 13.13 1.10
CA LEU A 40 1.71 11.98 1.95
C LEU A 40 3.22 11.77 2.10
N SER A 41 3.70 11.56 3.33
CA SER A 41 5.12 11.29 3.56
C SER A 41 5.55 9.98 2.85
N PRO A 42 6.70 9.95 2.14
CA PRO A 42 7.25 8.71 1.60
C PRO A 42 7.59 7.68 2.69
N GLU A 43 7.83 8.16 3.92
CA GLU A 43 8.13 7.36 5.11
C GLU A 43 6.86 6.87 5.82
N THR A 44 5.66 7.21 5.33
CA THR A 44 4.41 6.71 5.91
C THR A 44 4.45 5.17 5.97
N PRO A 45 4.17 4.56 7.14
CA PRO A 45 4.16 3.11 7.28
C PRO A 45 3.20 2.45 6.30
N ALA A 46 3.65 1.35 5.70
CA ALA A 46 2.87 0.51 4.80
C ALA A 46 3.06 -0.97 5.15
N LEU A 47 2.06 -1.78 4.81
CA LEU A 47 2.07 -3.22 5.03
C LEU A 47 1.46 -3.94 3.84
N LEU A 48 2.18 -4.95 3.35
CA LEU A 48 1.73 -5.85 2.31
C LEU A 48 1.36 -7.19 2.96
N ALA A 49 0.09 -7.55 2.86
CA ALA A 49 -0.44 -8.81 3.34
C ALA A 49 -0.89 -9.67 2.13
N GLU A 50 -0.24 -10.81 1.93
CA GLU A 50 -0.52 -11.76 0.86
C GLU A 50 -1.18 -13.02 1.42
N ALA A 51 -2.11 -13.61 0.66
CA ALA A 51 -2.78 -14.88 1.00
C ALA A 51 -3.34 -14.91 2.44
N VAL A 52 -3.97 -13.79 2.86
CA VAL A 52 -4.48 -13.62 4.23
C VAL A 52 -5.51 -14.70 4.55
N SER A 53 -5.42 -15.25 5.76
CA SER A 53 -6.25 -16.36 6.26
C SER A 53 -6.02 -17.73 5.58
N THR A 54 -4.90 -17.91 4.88
CA THR A 54 -4.45 -19.22 4.38
C THR A 54 -3.09 -19.62 4.99
N PRO A 55 -2.67 -20.89 4.90
CA PRO A 55 -1.35 -21.33 5.36
C PRO A 55 -0.18 -20.61 4.67
N GLU A 56 -0.38 -20.08 3.46
CA GLU A 56 0.61 -19.34 2.66
C GLU A 56 0.68 -17.86 3.02
N GLN A 57 0.00 -17.41 4.08
CA GLN A 57 -0.04 -16.02 4.49
C GLN A 57 1.36 -15.44 4.69
N LYS A 58 1.60 -14.30 4.04
CA LYS A 58 2.84 -13.53 4.21
C LYS A 58 2.50 -12.08 4.50
N ILE A 59 3.04 -11.56 5.60
CA ILE A 59 2.89 -10.16 5.99
C ILE A 59 4.27 -9.52 6.02
N SER A 60 4.44 -8.41 5.32
CA SER A 60 5.69 -7.65 5.28
C SER A 60 5.45 -6.17 5.51
N ARG A 61 6.33 -5.54 6.29
CA ARG A 61 6.29 -4.11 6.64
C ARG A 61 7.21 -3.32 5.73
N HIS A 62 6.77 -2.12 5.38
CA HIS A 62 7.40 -1.22 4.41
C HIS A 62 7.10 0.23 4.77
N THR A 63 7.67 1.16 4.00
CA THR A 63 7.14 2.52 3.85
C THR A 63 6.41 2.62 2.51
N ILE A 64 5.66 3.71 2.27
CA ILE A 64 5.06 3.99 0.96
C ILE A 64 6.12 3.90 -0.15
N ALA A 65 7.28 4.52 0.06
CA ALA A 65 8.36 4.54 -0.91
C ALA A 65 8.97 3.14 -1.13
N SER A 66 9.29 2.40 -0.05
CA SER A 66 9.91 1.08 -0.20
C SER A 66 8.95 0.07 -0.83
N LEU A 67 7.66 0.13 -0.49
CA LEU A 67 6.66 -0.75 -1.05
C LEU A 67 6.44 -0.50 -2.55
N ALA A 68 6.48 0.77 -2.99
CA ALA A 68 6.37 1.12 -4.40
C ALA A 68 7.52 0.54 -5.23
N VAL A 69 8.73 0.46 -4.66
CA VAL A 69 9.90 -0.19 -5.29
C VAL A 69 9.71 -1.70 -5.32
N VAL A 70 9.34 -2.32 -4.20
CA VAL A 70 9.15 -3.78 -4.11
C VAL A 70 8.08 -4.26 -5.09
N LEU A 71 6.96 -3.54 -5.22
CA LEU A 71 5.86 -3.95 -6.09
C LEU A 71 6.09 -3.67 -7.57
N LYS A 72 7.11 -2.87 -7.93
CA LYS A 72 7.44 -2.58 -9.33
C LYS A 72 7.80 -3.85 -10.11
N ASP A 73 8.57 -4.74 -9.48
CA ASP A 73 9.11 -5.94 -10.12
C ASP A 73 8.51 -7.25 -9.56
N ALA A 74 7.71 -7.17 -8.49
CA ALA A 74 7.19 -8.36 -7.81
C ALA A 74 5.95 -8.93 -8.48
N VAL A 75 6.12 -10.07 -9.15
CA VAL A 75 5.03 -10.93 -9.62
C VAL A 75 4.78 -12.03 -8.57
N SER A 76 3.63 -12.00 -7.91
CA SER A 76 3.15 -13.14 -7.11
C SER A 76 1.71 -13.46 -7.49
N PRO A 77 1.35 -14.76 -7.55
CA PRO A 77 0.00 -15.19 -7.87
C PRO A 77 -0.99 -14.98 -6.71
N ASN A 78 -0.49 -14.68 -5.51
CA ASN A 78 -1.32 -14.60 -4.32
C ASN A 78 -2.11 -13.28 -4.27
N PRO A 79 -3.37 -13.30 -3.81
CA PRO A 79 -4.12 -12.09 -3.53
C PRO A 79 -3.41 -11.27 -2.46
N ALA A 80 -3.41 -9.95 -2.64
CA ALA A 80 -2.69 -9.02 -1.78
C ALA A 80 -3.58 -7.85 -1.33
N LEU A 81 -3.44 -7.49 -0.06
CA LEU A 81 -3.95 -6.27 0.54
C LEU A 81 -2.77 -5.37 0.88
N ILE A 82 -2.94 -4.08 0.60
CA ILE A 82 -1.95 -3.06 0.97
C ILE A 82 -2.59 -2.14 1.99
N PHE A 83 -1.95 -2.02 3.15
CA PHE A 83 -2.33 -1.09 4.21
C PHE A 83 -1.30 0.04 4.24
N TYR A 84 -1.73 1.26 4.52
CA TYR A 84 -0.81 2.37 4.82
C TYR A 84 -1.45 3.40 5.74
N GLY A 85 -0.63 4.18 6.43
CA GLY A 85 -1.05 5.21 7.38
C GLY A 85 -0.53 4.95 8.80
N PRO A 86 -1.20 5.46 9.85
CA PRO A 86 -0.84 5.20 11.24
C PRO A 86 -1.19 3.74 11.62
N LEU A 87 -0.28 2.82 11.31
CA LEU A 87 -0.43 1.38 11.57
C LEU A 87 0.00 1.04 13.00
N ALA A 88 -0.63 0.01 13.57
CA ALA A 88 -0.22 -0.53 14.86
C ALA A 88 1.18 -1.15 14.81
N GLU A 89 1.97 -0.91 15.86
CA GLU A 89 3.22 -1.61 16.09
C GLU A 89 2.91 -3.02 16.62
N PHE A 90 3.52 -4.04 16.01
CA PHE A 90 3.47 -5.41 16.50
C PHE A 90 4.90 -5.76 16.94
N PRO A 91 5.08 -6.39 18.11
CA PRO A 91 6.38 -6.87 18.53
C PRO A 91 6.94 -7.85 17.48
N ALA A 92 8.25 -7.77 17.26
CA ALA A 92 9.00 -8.62 16.32
C ALA A 92 9.03 -10.09 16.78
#